data_AF-A0A5N7A200-F1
#
_entry.id   AF-A0A5N7A200-F1
#
_cell.length_a   1.000
_cell.length_b   1.000
_cell.length_c   1.000
_cell.angle_alpha   90.00
_cell.angle_beta   90.00
_cell.angle_gamma   90.00
#
_symmetry.space_group_name_H-M   'P 1'
#
loop_
_entity.id
_entity.type
_entity.pdbx_description
1 polymer ?
#
loop_
_entity_poly.entity_id
_entity_poly.type
_entity_poly.pdbx_seq_one_letter_code
_entity_poly.pdbx_strand_id
1 'polypeptide(L)'
;MLTLGPLLIALSSIVTASRGYLADWNGTHVFNPQWPAHAKYHNGQTMTTGLPLGLTAWLTALHLVAMLSGIVYPDSLPVDPEFDEGFPQLYICGFLLALIITGLMLEAGRMNASMKQAAAKTQ
;
A
#
# COMPACT_ATOMS: atom_id res chain seq x y z
N MET A 1 -0.76 -25.16 -2.38
CA MET A 1 -1.81 -24.33 -3.03
C MET A 1 -1.83 -22.98 -2.34
N LEU A 2 -1.93 -21.88 -3.09
CA LEU A 2 -2.03 -20.54 -2.51
C LEU A 2 -3.39 -20.40 -1.84
N THR A 3 -3.40 -20.16 -0.53
CA THR A 3 -4.64 -19.93 0.23
C THR A 3 -5.13 -18.50 0.00
N LEU A 4 -6.41 -18.25 0.31
CA LEU A 4 -7.02 -16.94 0.08
C LEU A 4 -6.27 -15.81 0.80
N GLY A 5 -5.78 -16.03 2.03
CA GLY A 5 -5.06 -15.02 2.80
C GLY A 5 -3.78 -14.50 2.11
N PRO A 6 -2.80 -15.38 1.83
CA PRO A 6 -1.60 -15.06 1.05
C PRO A 6 -1.90 -14.49 -0.34
N LEU A 7 -2.98 -14.92 -1.01
CA LEU A 7 -3.38 -14.34 -2.29
C LEU A 7 -3.76 -12.86 -2.15
N LEU A 8 -4.60 -12.51 -1.17
CA LEU A 8 -4.99 -11.12 -0.93
C LEU A 8 -3.79 -10.23 -0.60
N ILE A 9 -2.87 -10.73 0.24
CA ILE A 9 -1.64 -10.02 0.59
C ILE A 9 -0.77 -9.82 -0.65
N ALA A 10 -0.54 -10.87 -1.44
CA ALA A 10 0.32 -10.81 -2.62
C ALA A 10 -0.23 -9.85 -3.69
N LEU A 11 -1.54 -9.85 -3.92
CA LEU A 11 -2.17 -8.92 -4.87
C LEU A 11 -2.02 -7.47 -4.39
N SER A 12 -2.28 -7.19 -3.11
CA SER A 12 -2.09 -5.83 -2.56
C SER A 12 -0.64 -5.37 -2.65
N SER A 13 0.31 -6.26 -2.39
CA SER A 13 1.74 -6.04 -2.52
C SER A 13 2.17 -5.66 -3.94
N ILE A 14 1.67 -6.39 -4.95
CA ILE A 14 1.94 -6.09 -6.37
C ILE A 14 1.37 -4.73 -6.78
N VAL A 15 0.15 -4.42 -6.35
CA VAL A 15 -0.47 -3.11 -6.64
C VAL A 15 0.34 -1.99 -5.98
N THR A 16 0.72 -2.12 -4.72
CA THR A 16 1.56 -1.14 -4.03
C THR A 16 2.91 -0.94 -4.71
N ALA A 17 3.54 -2.01 -5.19
CA ALA A 17 4.83 -1.95 -5.88
C ALA A 17 4.79 -1.15 -7.20
N SER A 18 3.65 -1.19 -7.91
CA SER A 18 3.52 -0.62 -9.26
C SER A 18 2.80 0.73 -9.29
N ARG A 19 1.89 0.99 -8.34
CA ARG A 19 0.98 2.14 -8.38
C ARG A 19 1.69 3.49 -8.47
N GLY A 20 2.78 3.71 -7.72
CA GLY A 20 3.49 5.00 -7.75
C GLY A 20 3.99 5.35 -9.17
N TYR A 21 4.45 4.36 -9.93
CA TYR A 21 4.85 4.58 -11.31
C TYR A 21 3.65 4.80 -12.24
N LEU A 22 2.52 4.11 -12.01
CA LEU A 22 1.32 4.30 -12.82
C LEU A 22 0.64 5.66 -12.58
N ALA A 23 0.67 6.14 -11.34
CA ALA A 23 0.00 7.37 -10.94
C ALA A 23 0.88 8.62 -11.14
N ASP A 24 2.20 8.51 -10.91
CA ASP A 24 3.05 9.69 -10.75
C ASP A 24 4.05 9.87 -11.92
N TRP A 25 4.17 8.89 -12.83
CA TRP A 25 5.03 8.97 -14.02
C TRP A 25 4.36 9.70 -15.19
N ASN A 26 4.01 10.97 -15.00
CA ASN A 26 3.31 11.76 -16.01
C ASN A 26 3.56 13.29 -15.85
N GLY A 27 2.88 14.09 -16.68
CA GLY A 27 2.99 15.54 -16.71
C GLY A 27 2.38 16.29 -15.53
N THR A 28 1.48 15.66 -14.76
CA THR A 28 0.86 16.30 -13.58
C THR A 28 1.71 16.13 -12.32
N HIS A 29 2.61 15.14 -12.30
CA HIS A 29 3.48 14.79 -11.17
C HIS A 29 4.97 14.96 -11.52
N VAL A 30 5.71 13.86 -11.75
CA VAL A 30 7.19 13.87 -11.81
C VAL A 30 7.75 14.81 -12.91
N PHE A 31 6.99 15.03 -13.99
CA PHE A 31 7.37 15.94 -15.07
C PHE A 31 6.71 17.32 -15.02
N ASN A 32 5.92 17.62 -13.98
CA ASN A 32 5.24 18.91 -13.84
C ASN A 32 6.26 20.05 -13.67
N PRO A 33 6.34 21.05 -14.57
CA PRO A 33 7.28 22.15 -14.44
C PRO A 33 6.98 23.07 -13.24
N GLN A 34 5.73 23.13 -12.77
CA GLN A 34 5.30 23.96 -11.64
C GLN A 34 5.65 23.36 -10.27
N TRP A 35 5.82 22.04 -10.19
CA TRP A 35 6.24 21.39 -8.95
C TRP A 35 7.66 21.83 -8.54
N PRO A 36 7.86 22.34 -7.31
CA PRO A 36 9.18 22.62 -6.79
C PRO A 36 10.06 21.38 -6.83
N ALA A 37 11.37 21.57 -6.95
CA ALA A 37 12.34 20.48 -6.94
C ALA A 37 12.16 19.57 -5.69
N HIS A 38 11.77 20.14 -4.56
CA HIS A 38 11.50 19.40 -3.33
C HIS A 38 10.26 18.48 -3.43
N ALA A 39 9.16 18.93 -4.05
CA ALA A 39 7.97 18.10 -4.25
C ALA A 39 8.28 16.89 -5.16
N LYS A 40 9.06 17.13 -6.24
CA LYS A 40 9.54 16.07 -7.14
C LYS A 40 10.44 15.07 -6.42
N TYR A 41 11.27 15.53 -5.50
CA TYR A 41 12.12 14.66 -4.68
C TYR A 41 11.27 13.73 -3.80
N HIS A 42 10.29 14.25 -3.08
CA HIS A 42 9.36 13.45 -2.27
C HIS A 42 8.52 12.49 -3.11
N ASN A 43 8.09 12.91 -4.30
CA ASN A 43 7.39 12.04 -5.24
C ASN A 43 8.28 10.87 -5.70
N GLY A 44 9.52 11.16 -6.12
CA GLY A 44 10.50 10.14 -6.48
C GLY A 44 10.84 9.20 -5.32
N GLN A 45 10.92 9.71 -4.09
CA GLN A 45 11.06 8.89 -2.89
C GLN A 45 9.87 7.96 -2.70
N THR A 46 8.65 8.44 -2.86
CA THR A 46 7.42 7.64 -2.74
C THR A 46 7.35 6.54 -3.79
N MET A 47 7.62 6.86 -5.05
CA MET A 47 7.66 5.89 -6.15
C MET A 47 8.73 4.82 -5.92
N THR A 48 9.93 5.24 -5.50
CA THR A 48 11.06 4.33 -5.26
C THR A 48 10.88 3.48 -4.02
N THR A 49 10.24 4.00 -2.97
CA THR A 49 9.96 3.25 -1.74
C THR A 49 8.78 2.30 -1.89
N GLY A 50 7.76 2.67 -2.67
CA GLY A 50 6.61 1.80 -2.95
C GLY A 50 7.01 0.45 -3.56
N LEU A 51 8.00 0.44 -4.47
CA LEU A 51 8.48 -0.76 -5.16
C LEU A 51 9.02 -1.85 -4.21
N PRO A 52 10.10 -1.64 -3.41
CA PRO A 52 10.64 -2.64 -2.49
C PRO A 52 9.67 -2.96 -1.33
N LEU A 53 8.86 -2.00 -0.89
CA LEU A 53 7.86 -2.22 0.18
C LEU A 53 6.68 -3.04 -0.32
N GLY A 54 6.30 -2.92 -1.60
CA GLY A 54 5.33 -3.77 -2.25
C GLY A 54 5.88 -5.18 -2.50
N LEU A 55 7.17 -5.32 -2.82
CA LEU A 55 7.81 -6.64 -2.93
C LEU A 55 7.95 -7.38 -1.59
N THR A 56 7.77 -6.67 -0.47
CA THR A 56 7.88 -7.21 0.89
C THR A 56 6.54 -7.08 1.62
N ALA A 57 5.73 -8.14 1.56
CA ALA A 57 4.35 -8.18 2.07
C ALA A 57 4.10 -7.54 3.45
N TRP A 58 5.01 -7.70 4.40
CA TRP A 58 4.87 -7.12 5.74
C TRP A 58 5.09 -5.60 5.79
N LEU A 59 5.95 -5.06 4.92
CA LEU A 59 6.23 -3.62 4.88
C LEU A 59 5.20 -2.86 4.05
N THR A 60 4.43 -3.56 3.22
CA THR A 60 3.32 -2.98 2.44
C THR A 60 2.29 -2.30 3.35
N ALA A 61 1.92 -2.91 4.47
CA ALA A 61 0.93 -2.32 5.40
C ALA A 61 1.43 -1.02 6.03
N LEU A 62 2.70 -0.98 6.46
CA LEU A 62 3.33 0.22 7.03
C LEU A 62 3.39 1.36 6.01
N HIS A 63 3.71 1.03 4.76
CA HIS A 63 3.71 2.00 3.66
C HIS A 63 2.32 2.61 3.42
N LEU A 64 1.27 1.80 3.40
CA LEU A 64 -0.10 2.29 3.21
C LEU A 64 -0.56 3.18 4.37
N VAL A 65 -0.21 2.82 5.61
CA VAL A 65 -0.49 3.65 6.79
C VAL A 65 0.26 4.98 6.69
N ALA A 66 1.54 4.96 6.31
CA ALA A 66 2.32 6.18 6.12
C ALA A 66 1.70 7.09 5.05
N MET A 67 1.24 6.54 3.92
CA MET A 67 0.54 7.33 2.89
C MET A 67 -0.76 7.95 3.43
N LEU A 68 -1.57 7.19 4.18
CA LEU A 68 -2.82 7.70 4.76
C LEU A 68 -2.56 8.76 5.85
N SER A 69 -1.45 8.66 6.58
CA SER A 69 -1.07 9.67 7.58
C SER A 69 -0.73 11.04 6.98
N GLY A 70 -0.56 11.15 5.65
CA GLY A 70 -0.37 12.42 4.97
C GLY A 70 -1.37 13.49 5.42
N ILE A 71 -2.64 13.10 5.62
CA ILE A 71 -3.72 14.01 6.04
C ILE A 71 -3.46 14.76 7.36
N VAL A 72 -2.59 14.24 8.24
CA VAL A 72 -2.35 14.86 9.55
C VAL A 72 -1.36 16.03 9.48
N TYR A 73 -0.69 16.21 8.34
CA TYR A 73 0.27 17.29 8.14
C TYR A 73 -0.42 18.55 7.60
N PRO A 74 -0.20 19.72 8.22
CA PRO A 74 -0.84 20.96 7.80
C PRO A 74 -0.47 21.31 6.36
N ASP A 75 -1.44 21.82 5.60
CA ASP A 75 -1.31 22.25 4.20
C ASP A 75 -0.90 21.15 3.21
N SER A 76 -0.89 19.89 3.64
CA SER A 76 -0.68 18.76 2.74
C SER A 76 -1.97 18.45 1.97
N LEU A 77 -1.87 18.45 0.65
CA LEU A 77 -2.96 18.08 -0.23
C LEU A 77 -2.65 16.73 -0.89
N PRO A 78 -3.64 15.82 -0.98
CA PRO A 78 -3.43 14.50 -1.56
C PRO A 78 -3.30 14.52 -3.09
N VAL A 79 -3.75 15.60 -3.71
CA VAL A 79 -3.64 15.90 -5.14
C VAL A 79 -3.31 17.37 -5.29
N ASP A 80 -2.68 17.72 -6.40
CA ASP A 80 -2.46 19.11 -6.78
C ASP A 80 -3.81 19.69 -7.28
N PRO A 81 -4.32 20.77 -6.66
CA PRO A 81 -5.58 21.40 -7.05
C PRO A 81 -5.65 21.87 -8.50
N GLU A 82 -4.51 22.03 -9.18
CA GLU A 82 -4.48 22.32 -10.61
C GLU A 82 -5.11 21.19 -11.45
N PHE A 83 -4.98 19.93 -11.01
CA PHE A 83 -5.36 18.76 -11.81
C PHE A 83 -6.54 17.97 -11.27
N ASP A 84 -6.78 17.99 -9.96
CA ASP A 84 -7.89 17.23 -9.36
C ASP A 84 -8.30 17.77 -7.99
N GLU A 85 -9.49 17.38 -7.52
CA GLU A 85 -9.99 17.66 -6.18
C GLU A 85 -10.28 16.36 -5.41
N GLY A 86 -10.31 16.45 -4.07
CA GLY A 86 -10.65 15.32 -3.20
C GLY A 86 -9.46 14.50 -2.74
N PHE A 87 -9.68 13.21 -2.44
CA PHE A 87 -8.65 12.33 -1.84
C PHE A 87 -8.65 10.91 -2.45
N PRO A 88 -8.27 10.75 -3.73
CA PRO A 88 -8.26 9.45 -4.40
C PRO A 88 -7.39 8.39 -3.67
N GLN A 89 -6.27 8.82 -3.09
CA GLN A 89 -5.37 7.98 -2.29
C GLN A 89 -6.09 7.32 -1.10
N LEU A 90 -7.10 7.97 -0.48
CA LEU A 90 -7.84 7.42 0.66
C LEU A 90 -8.55 6.11 0.28
N TYR A 91 -9.22 6.10 -0.88
CA TYR A 91 -10.01 4.96 -1.31
C TYR A 91 -9.12 3.77 -1.66
N ILE A 92 -8.06 4.00 -2.45
CA ILE A 92 -7.19 2.90 -2.89
C ILE A 92 -6.30 2.39 -1.74
N CYS A 93 -5.70 3.28 -0.94
CA CYS A 93 -4.87 2.84 0.18
C CYS A 93 -5.72 2.18 1.28
N GLY A 94 -6.90 2.72 1.58
CA GLY A 94 -7.83 2.12 2.53
C GLY A 94 -8.31 0.74 2.10
N PHE A 95 -8.68 0.58 0.83
CA PHE A 95 -9.09 -0.71 0.28
C PHE A 95 -7.96 -1.75 0.33
N LEU A 96 -6.75 -1.40 -0.13
CA LEU A 96 -5.61 -2.32 -0.10
C LEU A 96 -5.20 -2.70 1.32
N LEU A 97 -5.29 -1.76 2.26
CA LEU A 97 -5.04 -2.03 3.69
C LEU A 97 -6.08 -3.01 4.24
N ALA A 98 -7.36 -2.84 3.90
CA ALA A 98 -8.41 -3.77 4.31
C ALA A 98 -8.18 -5.19 3.74
N LEU A 99 -7.72 -5.31 2.49
CA LEU A 99 -7.35 -6.61 1.90
C LEU A 99 -6.18 -7.27 2.64
N ILE A 100 -5.15 -6.50 3.00
CA ILE A 100 -4.01 -7.03 3.76
C ILE A 100 -4.45 -7.49 5.14
N ILE A 101 -5.21 -6.68 5.88
CA ILE A 101 -5.74 -7.04 7.20
C ILE A 101 -6.58 -8.32 7.10
N THR A 102 -7.50 -8.38 6.14
CA THR A 102 -8.33 -9.58 5.90
C THR A 102 -7.46 -10.79 5.58
N GLY A 103 -6.47 -10.63 4.71
CA GLY A 103 -5.56 -11.71 4.33
C GLY A 103 -4.75 -12.25 5.51
N LEU A 104 -4.26 -11.35 6.39
CA LEU A 104 -3.56 -11.71 7.62
C LEU A 104 -4.49 -12.44 8.59
N MET A 105 -5.73 -11.98 8.77
CA MET A 105 -6.71 -12.64 9.64
C MET A 105 -7.05 -14.06 9.17
N LEU A 106 -7.24 -14.24 7.86
CA LEU A 106 -7.50 -15.56 7.26
C LEU A 106 -6.33 -16.51 7.46
N GLU A 107 -5.10 -16.03 7.23
CA GLU A 107 -3.90 -16.86 7.34
C GLU A 107 -3.61 -17.22 8.81
N ALA A 108 -3.78 -16.27 9.74
CA ALA A 108 -3.68 -16.53 11.17
C ALA A 108 -4.71 -17.56 11.64
N GLY A 109 -5.96 -17.44 11.18
CA GLY A 109 -7.03 -18.42 11.47
C GLY A 109 -6.68 -19.82 10.98
N ARG A 110 -6.16 -19.92 9.75
CA ARG A 110 -5.70 -21.19 9.16
C ARG A 110 -4.56 -21.81 9.97
N MET A 111 -3.54 -21.03 10.31
CA MET A 111 -2.40 -21.51 11.10
C MET A 111 -2.84 -22.02 12.47
N ASN A 112 -3.70 -21.27 13.17
CA ASN A 112 -4.24 -21.68 14.46
C ASN A 112 -5.01 -23.01 14.38
N ALA A 113 -5.81 -23.21 13.32
CA ALA A 113 -6.50 -24.47 13.10
C ALA A 113 -5.53 -25.63 12.83
N SER A 114 -4.50 -25.42 12.00
CA SER A 114 -3.47 -26.41 11.74
C SER A 114 -2.68 -26.78 13.00
N MET A 115 -2.35 -25.81 13.85
CA MET A 115 -1.66 -26.03 15.12
C MET A 115 -2.50 -26.87 16.09
N LYS A 116 -3.81 -26.57 16.22
CA LYS A 116 -4.72 -27.36 17.05
C LYS A 116 -4.82 -28.82 16.59
N GLN A 117 -4.90 -29.04 15.27
CA GLN A 117 -4.94 -30.39 14.69
C GLN A 117 -3.63 -31.15 14.92
N ALA A 118 -2.48 -30.48 14.82
CA ALA A 118 -1.18 -31.10 15.09
C ALA A 118 -1.06 -31.52 16.56
N ALA A 119 -1.45 -30.65 17.50
CA ALA A 119 -1.45 -30.94 18.92
C ALA A 119 -2.35 -32.14 19.29
N ALA A 120 -3.53 -32.24 18.66
CA ALA A 120 -4.46 -33.34 18.90
C ALA A 120 -3.97 -34.71 18.38
N LYS A 121 -3.03 -34.73 17.42
CA LYS A 121 -2.43 -35.98 16.90
C LYS A 121 -1.26 -36.50 17.73
N THR A 122 -0.71 -35.66 18.61
CA THR A 122 0.39 -36.01 19.52
C THR A 122 -0.07 -36.48 20.90
N GLN A 123 -1.39 -36.49 21.14
CA GLN A 123 -2.03 -37.09 22.31
C GLN A 123 -2.56 -38.48 21.98
#